data_AF-A0A962NMW1-F1
#
_entry.id   AF-A0A962NMW1-F1
#
_cell.length_a   1.000
_cell.length_b   1.000
_cell.length_c   1.000
_cell.angle_alpha   90.00
_cell.angle_beta   90.00
_cell.angle_gamma   90.00
#
_symmetry.space_group_name_H-M   'P 1'
#
loop_
_entity.id
_entity.type
_entity.pdbx_description
1 polymer ?
#
loop_
_entity_poly.entity_id
_entity_poly.type
_entity_poly.pdbx_seq_one_letter_code
_entity_poly.pdbx_strand_id
1 'polypeptide(L)'
;YRRRQGAAVFHPMGYDAFGLPAENAAIRTGEPPAAVTARNIARIREQLQRLGFSIDWDTEISTADPGYYHWTQWIFLRMFEKGLAERREAAVNWCPTDQTVLANEQVIDGSCERCGTQVELRQLTQWFLRITDYADALLEDMDLLEDWPERVLAMQRNWIGRSEGARVSFRTDDGTHDLQVFTTRPDT
;
A
#
# COMPACT_ATOMS: atom_id res chain seq x y z
N TYR A 1 -31.19 4.35 1.68
CA TYR A 1 -31.58 5.73 1.29
C TYR A 1 -31.63 5.89 -0.23
N ARG A 2 -30.49 5.89 -0.96
CA ARG A 2 -30.44 6.13 -2.42
C ARG A 2 -31.37 5.25 -3.25
N ARG A 3 -31.44 3.93 -2.98
CA ARG A 3 -32.37 3.01 -3.67
C ARG A 3 -33.84 3.43 -3.52
N ARG A 4 -34.23 3.93 -2.33
CA ARG A 4 -35.59 4.46 -2.07
C ARG A 4 -35.89 5.73 -2.88
N GLN A 5 -34.86 6.47 -3.28
CA GLN A 5 -34.98 7.67 -4.11
C GLN A 5 -34.99 7.36 -5.61
N GLY A 6 -35.05 6.10 -6.00
CA GLY A 6 -35.10 5.69 -7.42
C GLY A 6 -33.73 5.53 -8.09
N ALA A 7 -32.63 5.71 -7.36
CA ALA A 7 -31.30 5.46 -7.92
C ALA A 7 -31.04 3.95 -8.09
N ALA A 8 -30.39 3.57 -9.19
CA ALA A 8 -29.73 2.28 -9.30
C ALA A 8 -28.50 2.28 -8.37
N VAL A 9 -28.47 1.38 -7.39
CA VAL A 9 -27.44 1.35 -6.35
C VAL A 9 -26.66 0.05 -6.45
N PHE A 10 -25.37 0.18 -6.76
CA PHE A 10 -24.38 -0.87 -6.57
C PHE A 10 -23.83 -0.79 -5.14
N HIS A 11 -24.01 -1.86 -4.36
CA HIS A 11 -23.53 -1.94 -2.97
C HIS A 11 -22.87 -3.31 -2.75
N PRO A 12 -21.60 -3.43 -3.18
CA PRO A 12 -20.87 -4.70 -3.15
C PRO A 12 -20.32 -5.01 -1.76
N MET A 13 -19.84 -6.24 -1.61
CA MET A 13 -18.97 -6.66 -0.52
C MET A 13 -17.85 -7.54 -1.10
N GLY A 14 -16.71 -7.53 -0.44
CA GLY A 14 -15.62 -8.44 -0.76
C GLY A 14 -14.71 -8.64 0.44
N TYR A 15 -13.74 -9.53 0.29
CA TYR A 15 -12.82 -9.90 1.36
C TYR A 15 -11.38 -9.65 0.91
N ASP A 16 -10.68 -8.82 1.67
CA ASP A 16 -9.24 -8.75 1.60
C ASP A 16 -8.64 -9.96 2.34
N ALA A 17 -8.31 -10.98 1.55
CA ALA A 17 -8.11 -12.36 1.97
C ALA A 17 -6.66 -12.84 1.82
N PHE A 18 -5.74 -11.98 1.38
CA PHE A 18 -4.30 -12.25 1.29
C PHE A 18 -3.49 -11.44 2.32
N GLY A 19 -2.21 -11.76 2.44
CA GLY A 19 -1.25 -11.00 3.23
C GLY A 19 -1.24 -11.38 4.71
N LEU A 20 -0.40 -10.65 5.47
CA LEU A 20 -0.07 -11.05 6.84
C LEU A 20 -1.28 -11.15 7.79
N PRO A 21 -2.39 -10.39 7.68
CA PRO A 21 -3.52 -10.60 8.58
C PRO A 21 -4.09 -12.02 8.51
N ALA A 22 -4.25 -12.56 7.30
CA ALA A 22 -4.75 -13.92 7.07
C ALA A 22 -3.68 -14.97 7.44
N GLU A 23 -2.42 -14.73 7.07
CA GLU A 23 -1.31 -15.64 7.38
C GLU A 23 -1.01 -15.72 8.88
N ASN A 24 -0.98 -14.58 9.59
CA ASN A 24 -0.76 -14.54 11.04
C ASN A 24 -1.92 -15.20 11.79
N ALA A 25 -3.16 -15.11 11.28
CA ALA A 25 -4.28 -15.85 11.85
C ALA A 25 -4.09 -17.37 11.69
N ALA A 26 -3.62 -17.81 10.53
CA ALA A 26 -3.32 -19.21 10.24
C ALA A 26 -2.19 -19.77 11.11
N ILE A 27 -1.11 -18.99 11.28
CA ILE A 27 0.02 -19.35 12.16
C ILE A 27 -0.45 -19.55 13.60
N ARG A 28 -1.32 -18.66 14.11
CA ARG A 28 -1.86 -18.77 15.48
C ARG A 28 -2.76 -19.99 15.69
N THR A 29 -3.51 -20.41 14.68
CA THR A 29 -4.42 -21.56 14.78
C THR A 29 -3.77 -22.89 14.38
N GLY A 30 -2.62 -22.85 13.70
CA GLY A 30 -1.96 -24.04 13.14
C GLY A 30 -2.71 -24.65 11.96
N GLU A 31 -3.65 -23.93 11.36
CA GLU A 31 -4.46 -24.39 10.24
C GLU A 31 -3.97 -23.78 8.92
N PRO A 32 -4.24 -24.42 7.76
CA PRO A 32 -3.92 -23.83 6.46
C PRO A 32 -4.62 -22.47 6.26
N PRO A 33 -3.91 -21.42 5.77
CA PRO A 33 -4.49 -20.08 5.60
C PRO A 33 -5.77 -20.06 4.78
N ALA A 34 -5.86 -20.87 3.72
CA ALA A 34 -7.06 -20.98 2.89
C ALA A 34 -8.29 -21.45 3.67
N ALA A 35 -8.12 -22.41 4.59
CA ALA A 35 -9.21 -22.94 5.41
C ALA A 35 -9.70 -21.92 6.44
N VAL A 36 -8.77 -21.24 7.12
CA VAL A 36 -9.09 -20.18 8.10
C VAL A 36 -9.81 -19.02 7.41
N THR A 37 -9.30 -18.61 6.24
CA THR A 37 -9.87 -17.52 5.44
C THR A 37 -11.28 -17.86 4.97
N ALA A 38 -11.49 -19.06 4.40
CA ALA A 38 -12.82 -19.49 3.95
C ALA A 38 -13.83 -19.53 5.11
N ARG A 39 -13.43 -20.03 6.27
CA ARG A 39 -14.29 -20.04 7.48
C ARG A 39 -14.62 -18.62 7.96
N ASN A 40 -13.65 -17.73 7.99
CA ASN A 40 -13.86 -16.34 8.41
C ASN A 40 -14.78 -15.59 7.44
N ILE A 41 -14.59 -15.79 6.13
CA ILE A 41 -15.47 -15.27 5.08
C ILE A 41 -16.91 -15.74 5.31
N ALA A 42 -17.13 -17.04 5.49
CA ALA A 42 -18.46 -17.60 5.72
C ALA A 42 -19.13 -17.00 6.97
N ARG A 43 -18.36 -16.81 8.05
CA ARG A 43 -18.85 -16.21 9.29
C ARG A 43 -19.21 -14.73 9.11
N ILE A 44 -18.37 -13.95 8.44
CA ILE A 44 -18.63 -12.52 8.16
C ILE A 44 -19.89 -12.40 7.31
N ARG A 45 -20.03 -13.23 6.28
CA ARG A 45 -21.22 -13.29 5.42
C ARG A 45 -22.50 -13.55 6.22
N GLU A 46 -22.49 -14.57 7.08
CA GLU A 46 -23.63 -14.89 7.94
C GLU A 46 -24.01 -13.72 8.85
N GLN A 47 -23.01 -13.08 9.47
CA GLN A 47 -23.24 -11.94 10.37
C GLN A 47 -23.85 -10.74 9.63
N LEU A 48 -23.34 -10.40 8.45
CA LEU A 48 -23.87 -9.29 7.64
C LEU A 48 -25.30 -9.56 7.16
N GLN A 49 -25.60 -10.79 6.76
CA GLN A 49 -26.95 -11.21 6.39
C GLN A 49 -27.90 -11.10 7.57
N ARG A 50 -27.48 -11.55 8.77
CA ARG A 50 -28.28 -11.45 10.01
C ARG A 50 -28.54 -10.01 10.45
N LEU A 51 -27.58 -9.12 10.21
CA LEU A 51 -27.73 -7.68 10.46
C LEU A 51 -28.61 -6.98 9.40
N GLY A 52 -28.99 -7.67 8.33
CA GLY A 52 -29.85 -7.13 7.28
C GLY A 52 -29.14 -6.16 6.34
N PHE A 53 -27.82 -6.27 6.18
CA PHE A 53 -27.10 -5.47 5.20
C PHE A 53 -27.57 -5.83 3.78
N SER A 54 -28.05 -4.82 3.04
CA SER A 54 -28.48 -5.00 1.65
C SER A 54 -27.28 -4.99 0.72
N ILE A 55 -26.58 -6.11 0.63
CA ILE A 55 -25.40 -6.32 -0.21
C ILE A 55 -25.81 -7.04 -1.51
N ASP A 56 -25.17 -6.66 -2.61
CA ASP A 56 -25.23 -7.40 -3.87
C ASP A 56 -24.24 -8.58 -3.85
N TRP A 57 -24.70 -9.72 -3.33
CA TRP A 57 -23.88 -10.91 -3.14
C TRP A 57 -23.47 -11.60 -4.46
N ASP A 58 -24.10 -11.27 -5.58
CA ASP A 58 -23.73 -11.80 -6.90
C ASP A 58 -22.40 -11.21 -7.40
N THR A 59 -21.97 -10.10 -6.78
CA THR A 59 -20.71 -9.39 -7.08
C THR A 59 -19.64 -9.58 -5.99
N GLU A 60 -19.84 -10.56 -5.11
CA GLU A 60 -18.92 -10.87 -4.03
C GLU A 60 -17.57 -11.35 -4.57
N ILE A 61 -16.47 -10.81 -4.02
CA ILE A 61 -15.11 -11.17 -4.40
C ILE A 61 -14.24 -11.52 -3.19
N SER A 62 -13.22 -12.32 -3.41
CA SER A 62 -12.14 -12.58 -2.45
C SER A 62 -10.81 -12.36 -3.12
N THR A 63 -9.90 -11.58 -2.52
CA THR A 63 -8.59 -11.30 -3.14
C THR A 63 -7.70 -12.54 -3.25
N ALA A 64 -8.01 -13.62 -2.51
CA ALA A 64 -7.34 -14.91 -2.57
C ALA A 64 -7.86 -15.86 -3.66
N ASP A 65 -8.94 -15.51 -4.35
CA ASP A 65 -9.49 -16.32 -5.45
C ASP A 65 -8.58 -16.23 -6.70
N PRO A 66 -8.23 -17.36 -7.35
CA PRO A 66 -7.55 -17.35 -8.65
C PRO A 66 -8.24 -16.47 -9.71
N GLY A 67 -9.57 -16.44 -9.73
CA GLY A 67 -10.38 -15.57 -10.57
C GLY A 67 -10.21 -14.08 -10.27
N TYR A 68 -9.63 -13.72 -9.13
CA TYR A 68 -9.28 -12.35 -8.77
C TYR A 68 -7.78 -12.07 -9.01
N TYR A 69 -6.88 -12.80 -8.34
CA TYR A 69 -5.47 -12.43 -8.32
C TYR A 69 -4.75 -12.60 -9.66
N HIS A 70 -5.30 -13.35 -10.63
CA HIS A 70 -4.75 -13.38 -11.98
C HIS A 70 -4.78 -12.00 -12.65
N TRP A 71 -5.77 -11.16 -12.31
CA TRP A 71 -5.80 -9.77 -12.76
C TRP A 71 -4.72 -8.93 -12.08
N THR A 72 -4.42 -9.17 -10.80
CA THR A 72 -3.29 -8.54 -10.11
C THR A 72 -1.95 -8.91 -10.77
N GLN A 73 -1.75 -10.19 -11.10
CA GLN A 73 -0.59 -10.66 -11.86
C GLN A 73 -0.51 -9.98 -13.23
N TRP A 74 -1.64 -9.89 -13.94
CA TRP A 74 -1.71 -9.23 -15.24
C TRP A 74 -1.36 -7.73 -15.15
N ILE A 75 -1.92 -7.00 -14.18
CA ILE A 75 -1.61 -5.58 -13.95
C ILE A 75 -0.12 -5.40 -13.63
N PHE A 76 0.45 -6.26 -12.79
CA PHE A 76 1.88 -6.23 -12.49
C PHE A 76 2.73 -6.40 -13.75
N LEU A 77 2.40 -7.37 -14.60
CA LEU A 77 3.11 -7.57 -15.88
C LEU A 77 2.98 -6.33 -16.79
N ARG A 78 1.81 -5.70 -16.85
CA ARG A 78 1.63 -4.44 -17.60
C ARG A 78 2.47 -3.30 -17.04
N MET A 79 2.58 -3.18 -15.72
CA MET A 79 3.43 -2.18 -15.07
C MET A 79 4.90 -2.47 -15.36
N PHE A 80 5.32 -3.74 -15.28
CA PHE A 80 6.68 -4.17 -15.58
C PHE A 80 7.07 -3.88 -17.04
N GLU A 81 6.21 -4.24 -18.00
CA GLU A 81 6.37 -3.95 -19.42
C GLU A 81 6.53 -2.45 -19.71
N LYS A 82 5.91 -1.60 -18.88
CA LYS A 82 5.99 -0.12 -18.97
C LYS A 82 7.10 0.51 -18.13
N GLY A 83 7.93 -0.30 -17.46
CA GLY A 83 9.00 0.19 -16.58
C GLY A 83 8.52 0.80 -15.26
N LEU A 84 7.24 0.63 -14.91
CA LEU A 84 6.62 1.11 -13.67
C LEU A 84 6.75 0.11 -12.51
N ALA A 85 7.11 -1.13 -12.79
CA ALA A 85 7.56 -2.10 -11.79
C ALA A 85 9.03 -2.42 -12.07
N GLU A 86 9.88 -2.37 -11.04
CA GLU A 86 11.30 -2.67 -11.15
C GLU A 86 11.79 -3.56 -10.02
N ARG A 87 12.90 -4.27 -10.27
CA ARG A 87 13.61 -5.04 -9.24
C ARG A 87 14.97 -4.41 -9.00
N ARG A 88 15.23 -3.96 -7.76
CA ARG A 88 16.51 -3.35 -7.38
C ARG A 88 16.90 -3.73 -5.96
N GLU A 89 18.20 -3.61 -5.67
CA GLU A 89 18.71 -3.69 -4.31
C GLU A 89 18.45 -2.37 -3.58
N ALA A 90 17.90 -2.46 -2.37
CA ALA A 90 17.64 -1.30 -1.54
C ALA A 90 17.65 -1.68 -0.07
N ALA A 91 17.94 -0.69 0.79
CA ALA A 91 17.64 -0.79 2.20
C ALA A 91 16.12 -0.76 2.35
N VAL A 92 15.56 -1.84 2.89
CA VAL A 92 14.12 -2.00 3.12
C VAL A 92 13.84 -2.17 4.61
N ASN A 93 12.65 -1.71 5.02
CA ASN A 93 12.12 -1.95 6.35
C ASN A 93 11.83 -3.44 6.50
N TRP A 94 12.32 -4.05 7.58
CA TRP A 94 12.16 -5.46 7.88
C TRP A 94 11.57 -5.65 9.28
N CYS A 95 10.50 -6.45 9.39
CA CYS A 95 9.96 -6.87 10.68
C CYS A 95 10.57 -8.21 11.08
N PRO A 96 11.37 -8.30 12.16
CA PRO A 96 11.97 -9.57 12.59
C PRO A 96 10.95 -10.52 13.24
N THR A 97 9.79 -10.04 13.65
CA THR A 97 8.72 -10.92 14.18
C THR A 97 7.90 -11.53 13.05
N ASP A 98 7.45 -10.71 12.10
CA ASP A 98 6.64 -11.19 10.97
C ASP A 98 7.49 -11.80 9.85
N GLN A 99 8.82 -11.67 9.93
CA GLN A 99 9.79 -12.19 8.96
C GLN A 99 9.49 -11.75 7.51
N THR A 100 9.19 -10.47 7.34
CA THR A 100 8.86 -9.90 6.03
C THR A 100 9.31 -8.45 5.89
N VAL A 101 9.35 -7.99 4.64
CA VAL A 101 9.57 -6.60 4.29
C VAL A 101 8.30 -5.78 4.53
N LEU A 102 8.46 -4.53 4.93
CA LEU A 102 7.39 -3.56 5.14
C LEU A 102 7.55 -2.40 4.15
N ALA A 103 6.43 -1.91 3.61
CA ALA A 103 6.41 -0.61 2.96
C ALA A 103 6.63 0.51 4.00
N ASN A 104 7.03 1.70 3.56
CA ASN A 104 7.23 2.83 4.49
C ASN A 104 5.93 3.14 5.27
N GLU A 105 4.79 3.02 4.59
CA GLU A 105 3.44 3.23 5.12
C GLU A 105 3.08 2.27 6.26
N GLN A 106 3.78 1.13 6.36
CA GLN A 106 3.52 0.06 7.35
C GLN A 106 4.43 0.19 8.58
N VAL A 107 5.23 1.26 8.65
CA VAL A 107 6.11 1.60 9.78
C VAL A 107 5.53 2.81 10.52
N ILE A 108 5.05 2.59 11.74
CA ILE A 108 4.45 3.62 12.60
C ILE A 108 5.40 3.86 13.77
N ASP A 109 5.92 5.08 13.89
CA ASP A 109 6.88 5.48 14.92
C ASP A 109 8.10 4.54 15.04
N GLY A 110 8.56 4.00 13.91
CA GLY A 110 9.70 3.07 13.84
C GLY A 110 9.37 1.61 14.14
N SER A 111 8.09 1.28 14.36
CA SER A 111 7.61 -0.07 14.64
C SER A 111 6.68 -0.60 13.56
N CYS A 112 6.58 -1.93 13.45
CA CYS A 112 5.63 -2.60 12.57
C CYS A 112 4.19 -2.25 12.97
N GLU A 113 3.37 -1.79 12.02
CA GLU A 113 1.95 -1.42 12.25
C GLU A 113 1.10 -2.57 12.85
N ARG A 114 1.54 -3.83 12.69
CA ARG A 114 0.75 -5.03 13.04
C ARG A 114 1.14 -5.61 14.38
N CYS A 115 2.43 -5.85 14.59
CA CYS A 115 2.94 -6.55 15.78
C CYS A 115 3.65 -5.61 16.77
N GLY A 116 3.89 -4.35 16.40
CA GLY A 116 4.55 -3.34 17.26
C GLY A 116 6.06 -3.53 17.43
N THR A 117 6.66 -4.57 16.83
CA THR A 117 8.09 -4.83 16.90
C THR A 117 8.89 -3.73 16.19
N GLN A 118 10.03 -3.34 16.77
CA GLN A 118 10.96 -2.40 16.16
C GLN A 118 11.41 -2.88 14.79
N VAL A 119 11.34 -1.98 13.80
CA VAL A 119 11.75 -2.27 12.42
C VAL A 119 13.26 -2.16 12.28
N GLU A 120 13.85 -3.10 11.54
CA GLU A 120 15.27 -3.11 11.17
C GLU A 120 15.43 -2.72 9.70
N LEU A 121 16.58 -2.14 9.33
CA LEU A 121 16.95 -1.97 7.92
C LEU A 121 17.74 -3.18 7.44
N ARG A 122 17.35 -3.74 6.30
CA ARG A 122 18.08 -4.81 5.61
C ARG A 122 18.32 -4.46 4.14
N GLN A 123 19.49 -4.81 3.63
CA GLN A 123 19.76 -4.73 2.19
C GLN A 123 19.21 -5.98 1.51
N LEU A 124 18.20 -5.80 0.66
CA LEU A 124 17.55 -6.89 -0.07
C LEU A 124 17.25 -6.46 -1.50
N THR A 125 17.29 -7.42 -2.43
CA THR A 125 16.70 -7.23 -3.76
C THR A 125 15.20 -7.41 -3.66
N GLN A 126 14.43 -6.36 -3.96
CA GLN A 126 12.97 -6.34 -3.84
C GLN A 126 12.32 -5.75 -5.10
N TRP A 127 11.01 -5.96 -5.22
CA TRP A 127 10.17 -5.33 -6.24
C TRP A 127 9.64 -3.99 -5.74
N PHE A 128 9.68 -2.98 -6.61
CA PHE A 128 9.19 -1.64 -6.34
C PHE A 128 8.24 -1.21 -7.46
N LEU A 129 7.18 -0.50 -7.09
CA LEU A 129 6.35 0.23 -8.04
C LEU A 129 6.78 1.70 -8.04
N ARG A 130 6.97 2.29 -9.23
CA ARG A 130 7.41 3.69 -9.40
C ARG A 130 6.28 4.68 -9.12
N ILE A 131 5.73 4.65 -7.91
CA ILE A 131 4.70 5.61 -7.49
C ILE A 131 5.21 7.06 -7.52
N THR A 132 6.53 7.25 -7.35
CA THR A 132 7.18 8.57 -7.44
C THR A 132 7.04 9.22 -8.80
N ASP A 133 6.90 8.45 -9.88
CA ASP A 133 6.66 8.98 -11.24
C ASP A 133 5.28 9.66 -11.34
N TYR A 134 4.40 9.41 -10.36
CA TYR A 134 3.05 10.00 -10.25
C TYR A 134 2.92 10.94 -9.04
N ALA A 135 4.00 11.25 -8.32
CA ALA A 135 3.92 12.04 -7.08
C ALA A 135 3.34 13.45 -7.28
N ASP A 136 3.74 14.15 -8.35
CA ASP A 136 3.20 15.49 -8.66
C ASP A 136 1.72 15.41 -9.07
N ALA A 137 1.35 14.46 -9.94
CA ALA A 137 -0.04 14.26 -10.34
C ALA A 137 -0.92 13.92 -9.12
N LEU A 138 -0.46 13.05 -8.22
CA LEU A 138 -1.16 12.71 -6.98
C LEU A 138 -1.37 13.93 -6.08
N LEU A 139 -0.43 14.88 -6.04
CA LEU A 139 -0.57 16.13 -5.28
C LEU A 139 -1.52 17.11 -5.95
N GLU A 140 -1.38 17.32 -7.26
CA GLU A 140 -2.18 18.26 -8.03
C GLU A 140 -3.65 17.83 -8.11
N ASP A 141 -3.90 16.53 -8.33
CA ASP A 141 -5.25 15.98 -8.43
C ASP A 141 -6.01 16.00 -7.09
N MET A 142 -5.34 16.28 -5.95
CA MET A 142 -6.04 16.47 -4.67
C MET A 142 -7.02 17.65 -4.71
N ASP A 143 -6.75 18.66 -5.54
CA ASP A 143 -7.65 19.82 -5.70
C ASP A 143 -8.95 19.46 -6.42
N LEU A 144 -8.99 18.30 -7.12
CA LEU A 144 -10.20 17.76 -7.75
C LEU A 144 -11.12 17.04 -6.74
N LEU A 145 -10.64 16.79 -5.51
CA LEU A 145 -11.33 15.99 -4.50
C LEU A 145 -12.19 16.86 -3.57
N GLU A 146 -13.20 17.53 -4.11
CA GLU A 146 -14.03 18.53 -3.40
C GLU A 146 -14.71 18.00 -2.12
N ASP A 147 -15.09 16.71 -2.12
CA ASP A 147 -15.82 16.07 -1.00
C ASP A 147 -14.91 15.33 -0.01
N TRP A 148 -13.58 15.39 -0.18
CA TRP A 148 -12.65 14.70 0.72
C TRP A 148 -12.38 15.48 2.00
N PRO A 149 -12.31 14.82 3.17
CA PRO A 149 -11.96 15.51 4.40
C PRO A 149 -10.55 16.11 4.33
N GLU A 150 -10.41 17.41 4.62
CA GLU A 150 -9.12 18.11 4.55
C GLU A 150 -8.03 17.45 5.40
N ARG A 151 -8.39 16.84 6.54
CA ARG A 151 -7.44 16.07 7.36
C ARG A 151 -6.78 14.93 6.57
N VAL A 152 -7.53 14.22 5.73
CA VAL A 152 -7.00 13.13 4.91
C VAL A 152 -6.09 13.67 3.82
N LEU A 153 -6.51 14.74 3.14
CA LEU A 153 -5.69 15.40 2.11
C LEU A 153 -4.38 15.94 2.70
N ALA A 154 -4.43 16.61 3.85
CA ALA A 154 -3.24 17.09 4.55
C ALA A 154 -2.28 15.95 4.94
N MET A 155 -2.80 14.81 5.40
CA MET A 155 -1.97 13.63 5.69
C MET A 155 -1.27 13.11 4.43
N GLN A 156 -1.97 13.05 3.29
CA GLN A 156 -1.40 12.61 2.01
C GLN A 156 -0.36 13.61 1.48
N ARG A 157 -0.62 14.93 1.55
CA ARG A 157 0.35 15.96 1.14
C ARG A 157 1.65 15.85 1.95
N ASN A 158 1.52 15.65 3.27
CA ASN A 158 2.67 15.47 4.15
C ASN A 158 3.41 14.14 3.88
N TRP A 159 2.68 13.07 3.52
CA TRP A 159 3.26 11.79 3.15
C TRP A 159 4.09 11.87 1.87
N ILE A 160 3.56 12.52 0.83
CA ILE A 160 4.27 12.72 -0.44
C ILE A 160 5.47 13.65 -0.24
N GLY A 161 5.32 14.71 0.57
CA GLY A 161 6.44 15.50 1.06
C GLY A 161 7.24 16.22 -0.02
N ARG A 162 6.57 16.74 -1.07
CA ARG A 162 7.24 17.48 -2.15
C ARG A 162 8.03 18.65 -1.58
N SER A 163 9.29 18.75 -2.00
CA SER A 163 10.17 19.85 -1.63
C SER A 163 10.93 20.36 -2.84
N GLU A 164 11.12 21.68 -2.88
CA GLU A 164 11.94 22.35 -3.89
C GLU A 164 13.29 22.71 -3.26
N GLY A 165 14.35 22.61 -4.04
CA GLY A 165 15.72 22.77 -3.53
C GLY A 165 16.74 22.90 -4.64
N ALA A 166 18.01 22.93 -4.25
CA ALA A 166 19.14 23.04 -5.18
C ALA A 166 20.06 21.83 -5.06
N ARG A 167 20.66 21.45 -6.18
CA ARG A 167 21.84 20.58 -6.20
C ARG A 167 23.09 21.43 -6.25
N VAL A 168 24.00 21.22 -5.29
CA VAL A 168 25.28 21.94 -5.20
C VAL A 168 26.40 20.93 -5.44
N SER A 169 27.34 21.27 -6.32
CA SER A 169 28.50 20.43 -6.61
C SER A 169 29.74 21.00 -5.93
N PHE A 170 30.36 20.22 -5.05
CA PHE A 170 31.61 20.51 -4.38
C PHE A 170 32.74 19.76 -5.06
N ARG A 171 33.72 20.48 -5.63
CA ARG A 171 34.89 19.84 -6.23
C ARG A 171 35.87 19.41 -5.15
N THR A 172 36.43 18.20 -5.26
CA THR A 172 37.48 17.74 -4.37
C THR A 172 38.80 18.46 -4.65
N ASP A 173 39.64 18.64 -3.62
CA ASP A 173 40.92 19.35 -3.74
C ASP A 173 41.88 18.69 -4.75
N ASP A 174 41.78 17.37 -4.93
CA ASP A 174 42.56 16.61 -5.90
C ASP A 174 42.00 16.71 -7.34
N GLY A 175 40.83 17.34 -7.51
CA GLY A 175 40.16 17.56 -8.80
C GLY A 175 39.66 16.29 -9.49
N THR A 176 39.63 15.16 -8.80
CA THR A 176 39.30 13.86 -9.41
C THR A 176 37.80 13.59 -9.45
N HIS A 177 37.04 14.14 -8.51
CA HIS A 177 35.60 13.93 -8.39
C HIS A 177 34.87 15.21 -7.95
N ASP A 178 33.61 15.32 -8.36
CA ASP A 178 32.69 16.32 -7.83
C ASP A 178 31.68 15.61 -6.91
N LEU A 179 31.51 16.11 -5.69
CA LEU A 179 30.51 15.66 -4.71
C LEU A 179 29.23 16.48 -4.90
N GLN A 180 28.16 15.84 -5.36
CA GLN A 180 26.86 16.48 -5.51
C GLN A 180 26.01 16.26 -4.26
N VAL A 181 25.51 17.35 -3.68
CA VAL A 181 24.56 17.32 -2.55
C VAL A 181 23.25 17.98 -2.96
N PHE A 182 22.16 17.62 -2.28
CA PHE A 182 20.85 18.27 -2.42
C PHE A 182 20.49 18.97 -1.11
N THR A 183 19.97 20.19 -1.19
CA THR A 183 19.43 20.93 -0.05
C THR A 183 18.11 21.60 -0.42
N THR A 184 17.12 21.54 0.48
CA THR A 184 15.87 22.32 0.41
C THR A 184 16.02 23.73 0.99
N ARG A 185 17.21 24.06 1.52
CA ARG A 185 17.59 25.34 2.09
C ARG A 185 18.86 25.85 1.41
N PRO A 186 18.78 26.31 0.15
CA PRO A 186 19.95 26.80 -0.59
C PRO A 186 20.48 28.15 -0.09
N ASP A 187 19.75 28.80 0.83
CA ASP A 187 20.12 30.05 1.48
C ASP A 187 21.20 29.91 2.56
N THR A 188 21.50 28.67 2.99
CA THR A 188 22.50 28.32 4.02
C THR A 188 23.43 27.23 3.51
#